data_AF-A0A1C5SEY4-F1
#
_entry.id   AF-A0A1C5SEY4-F1
#
_cell.length_a   1.000
_cell.length_b   1.000
_cell.length_c   1.000
_cell.angle_alpha   90.00
_cell.angle_beta   90.00
_cell.angle_gamma   90.00
#
_symmetry.space_group_name_H-M   'P 1'
#
loop_
_entity.id
_entity.type
_entity.pdbx_description
1 polymer ?
#
loop_
_entity_poly.entity_id
_entity_poly.type
_entity_poly.pdbx_seq_one_letter_code
_entity_poly.pdbx_strand_id
1 'polypeptide(L)' 'MEVNLHGLTAPDAKRQLEQLLSRIDAGVTELVVIHGYNNGQVLRDMVRKQLKHPRIQAKLLSLNPGQTRILLK' A
#
# COMPACT_ATOMS: atom_id res chain seq x y z
N MET A 1 7.91 -0.04 -7.71
CA MET A 1 6.71 -0.32 -8.54
C MET A 1 5.52 0.44 -7.99
N GLU A 2 4.40 0.52 -8.74
CA GLU A 2 3.18 1.21 -8.30
C GLU A 2 1.95 0.30 -8.33
N VAL A 3 1.00 0.53 -7.41
CA VAL A 3 -0.30 -0.17 -7.37
C VAL A 3 -1.42 0.81 -7.04
N ASN A 4 -2.52 0.75 -7.80
CA ASN A 4 -3.69 1.59 -7.61
C ASN A 4 -4.82 0.80 -6.94
N LEU A 5 -5.39 1.36 -5.87
CA LEU A 5 -6.46 0.75 -5.07
C LEU A 5 -7.83 1.41 -5.30
N HIS A 6 -7.95 2.35 -6.24
CA HIS A 6 -9.20 3.05 -6.51
C HIS A 6 -10.32 2.05 -6.87
N GLY A 7 -11.51 2.28 -6.31
CA GLY A 7 -12.68 1.44 -6.54
C GLY A 7 -12.74 0.16 -5.70
N LEU A 8 -11.70 -0.15 -4.91
CA LEU A 8 -11.70 -1.31 -4.02
C LEU A 8 -12.26 -0.98 -2.65
N THR A 9 -12.88 -1.98 -2.03
CA THR A 9 -13.15 -1.95 -0.59
C THR A 9 -11.84 -2.12 0.20
N ALA A 10 -11.82 -1.68 1.46
CA ALA A 10 -10.62 -1.84 2.29
C ALA A 10 -10.19 -3.31 2.49
N PRO A 11 -11.12 -4.26 2.73
CA PRO A 11 -10.77 -5.69 2.79
C PRO A 11 -10.15 -6.22 1.48
N ASP A 12 -10.74 -5.89 0.33
CA ASP A 12 -10.25 -6.37 -0.97
C ASP A 12 -8.87 -5.81 -1.29
N ALA A 13 -8.71 -4.50 -1.10
CA ALA A 13 -7.43 -3.82 -1.28
C ALA A 13 -6.34 -4.40 -0.36
N LYS A 14 -6.68 -4.70 0.90
CA LYS A 14 -5.74 -5.32 1.85
C LYS A 14 -5.31 -6.70 1.37
N ARG A 15 -6.27 -7.56 1.01
CA ARG A 15 -6.02 -8.91 0.50
C ARG A 15 -5.14 -8.88 -0.75
N GLN A 16 -5.43 -7.98 -1.69
CA GLN A 16 -4.64 -7.82 -2.91
C GLN A 16 -3.20 -7.39 -2.61
N LEU A 17 -2.99 -6.45 -1.69
CA LEU A 17 -1.65 -6.02 -1.29
C LEU A 17 -0.86 -7.14 -0.59
N GLU A 18 -1.49 -7.92 0.28
CA GLU A 18 -0.83 -9.06 0.96
C GLU A 18 -0.42 -10.14 -0.06
N GLN A 19 -1.28 -10.44 -1.03
CA GLN A 19 -0.96 -11.37 -2.12
C GLN A 19 0.16 -10.85 -3.02
N LEU A 20 0.14 -9.56 -3.36
CA LEU A 20 1.20 -8.91 -4.13
C LEU A 20 2.54 -9.00 -3.38
N LEU A 21 2.57 -8.62 -2.11
CA LEU A 21 3.78 -8.65 -1.27
C LEU A 21 4.33 -10.07 -1.06
N SER A 22 3.49 -11.10 -1.16
CA SER A 22 3.93 -12.50 -1.10
C SER A 22 4.60 -12.99 -2.37
N ARG A 23 4.32 -12.35 -3.52
CA ARG A 23 4.79 -12.78 -4.85
C ARG A 23 5.78 -11.82 -5.50
N ILE A 24 5.93 -10.63 -4.93
CA ILE A 24 6.80 -9.58 -5.43
C ILE A 24 8.26 -10.06 -5.43
N ASP A 25 8.94 -9.78 -6.54
CA ASP A 25 10.35 -10.14 -6.72
C ASP A 25 11.24 -9.53 -5.63
N ALA A 26 12.29 -10.24 -5.23
CA ALA A 26 13.16 -9.80 -4.15
C ALA A 26 14.00 -8.57 -4.49
N GLY A 27 14.21 -8.26 -5.77
CA GLY A 27 14.87 -7.03 -6.21
C GLY A 27 14.00 -5.77 -6.06
N VAL A 28 12.71 -5.90 -5.77
CA VAL A 28 11.85 -4.73 -5.57
C VAL A 28 11.95 -4.24 -4.12
N THR A 29 12.60 -3.09 -3.96
CA THR A 29 12.82 -2.46 -2.65
C THR A 29 11.77 -1.42 -2.29
N GLU A 30 10.92 -1.02 -3.25
CA GLU A 30 9.91 0.02 -3.04
C GLU A 30 8.60 -0.23 -3.79
N LEU A 31 7.49 -0.10 -3.06
CA LEU A 31 6.11 -0.11 -3.56
C LEU A 31 5.42 1.23 -3.27
N VAL A 32 4.93 1.90 -4.31
CA VAL A 32 4.08 3.09 -4.18
C VAL A 32 2.62 2.66 -4.27
N VAL A 33 1.86 2.91 -3.21
CA VAL A 33 0.43 2.56 -3.13
C VAL A 33 -0.40 3.81 -3.33
N ILE A 34 -1.16 3.86 -4.42
CA ILE A 34 -2.09 4.94 -4.77
C ILE A 34 -3.46 4.56 -4.23
N HIS A 35 -3.90 5.24 -3.17
CA HIS A 35 -5.19 4.98 -2.51
C HIS A 35 -6.16 6.15 -2.63
N GLY A 36 -5.73 7.27 -3.21
CA GLY A 36 -6.52 8.49 -3.31
C GLY A 36 -6.70 9.19 -1.95
N TYR A 37 -7.28 10.39 -1.99
CA TYR A 37 -7.51 11.22 -0.80
C TYR A 37 -8.87 11.94 -0.79
N ASN A 38 -9.45 12.20 -1.97
CA ASN A 38 -10.62 13.08 -2.11
C ASN A 38 -11.94 12.44 -1.64
N ASN A 39 -12.06 11.11 -1.68
CA ASN A 39 -13.29 10.38 -1.35
C ASN A 39 -13.22 9.71 0.04
N GLY A 40 -12.41 10.27 0.94
CA GLY A 40 -12.20 9.76 2.29
C GLY A 40 -10.86 9.06 2.49
N GLN A 41 -10.66 8.60 3.73
CA GLN A 41 -9.34 8.17 4.23
C GLN A 41 -9.29 6.67 4.54
N VAL A 42 -10.33 5.89 4.20
CA VAL A 42 -10.45 4.48 4.56
C VAL A 42 -9.30 3.64 3.99
N LEU A 43 -9.04 3.73 2.67
CA LEU A 43 -7.94 2.99 2.05
C LEU A 43 -6.57 3.47 2.54
N ARG A 44 -6.40 4.79 2.72
CA ARG A 44 -5.19 5.37 3.31
C ARG A 44 -4.91 4.79 4.70
N ASP A 45 -5.92 4.76 5.56
CA ASP A 45 -5.79 4.28 6.93
C ASP A 45 -5.58 2.77 6.98
N MET A 46 -6.22 2.02 6.09
CA MET A 46 -5.92 0.60 5.90
C MET A 46 -4.44 0.40 5.53
N VAL A 47 -3.94 1.09 4.49
CA VAL A 47 -2.56 0.96 4.04
C VAL A 47 -1.57 1.37 5.14
N ARG A 48 -1.81 2.52 5.81
CA ARG A 48 -0.88 3.05 6.81
C ARG A 48 -0.92 2.29 8.13
N LYS A 49 -2.11 1.96 8.64
CA LYS A 49 -2.30 1.44 10.01
C LYS A 49 -2.57 -0.06 10.08
N GLN A 50 -3.21 -0.66 9.07
CA GLN A 50 -3.74 -2.02 9.17
C GLN A 50 -2.99 -3.06 8.33
N LEU A 51 -2.36 -2.66 7.21
CA LEU A 51 -1.55 -3.56 6.38
C LEU A 51 -0.30 -4.01 7.15
N LYS A 52 -0.12 -5.32 7.33
CA LYS A 52 1.06 -5.90 7.98
C LYS A 52 1.58 -7.03 7.10
N HIS A 53 2.88 -7.07 6.84
CA HIS A 53 3.50 -8.13 6.05
C HIS A 53 5.00 -8.20 6.37
N PRO A 54 5.63 -9.39 6.43
CA PRO A 54 7.07 -9.53 6.74
C PRO A 54 8.01 -8.75 5.80
N ARG A 55 7.62 -8.61 4.53
CA ARG A 55 8.39 -7.80 3.55
C ARG A 55 8.37 -6.30 3.83
N ILE A 56 7.43 -5.79 4.64
CA ILE A 56 7.36 -4.34 4.91
C ILE A 56 8.46 -3.97 5.89
N GLN A 57 9.40 -3.16 5.43
CA GLN A 57 10.41 -2.53 6.27
C GLN A 57 9.86 -1.27 6.93
N ALA A 58 9.27 -0.37 6.15
CA ALA A 58 8.74 0.90 6.62
C ALA A 58 7.64 1.41 5.69
N LYS A 59 6.79 2.28 6.22
CA LYS A 59 5.80 3.04 5.44
C LYS A 59 6.11 4.51 5.57
N LEU A 60 6.42 5.15 4.45
CA LEU A 60 6.77 6.56 4.41
C LEU A 60 5.54 7.39 4.01
N LEU A 61 5.28 8.43 4.80
CA LEU A 61 4.30 9.44 4.44
C LEU A 61 4.87 10.26 3.29
N SER A 62 4.10 10.40 2.23
CA SER A 62 4.47 11.20 1.05
C SER A 62 3.82 12.59 1.13
N LEU A 63 4.45 13.59 0.51
CA LEU A 63 3.87 14.93 0.34
C LEU A 63 2.57 14.91 -0.47
N ASN A 64 2.39 13.90 -1.33
CA ASN A 64 1.11 13.59 -1.93
C ASN A 64 0.27 12.73 -0.95
N PRO A 65 -0.83 13.27 -0.40
CA PRO A 65 -1.64 12.56 0.58
C PRO A 65 -2.45 11.41 0.00
N GLY A 66 -2.53 11.29 -1.34
CA GLY A 66 -3.21 10.21 -2.06
C GLY A 66 -2.37 8.96 -2.27
N GLN A 67 -1.12 8.96 -1.80
CA GLN A 67 -0.22 7.82 -1.89
C GLN A 67 0.56 7.55 -0.60
N THR A 68 1.05 6.32 -0.46
CA THR A 68 1.96 5.89 0.59
C THR A 68 3.08 5.07 -0.03
N ARG A 69 4.34 5.42 0.29
CA ARG A 69 5.50 4.64 -0.16
C ARG A 69 5.79 3.56 0.89
N ILE A 70 6.02 2.33 0.46
CA ILE A 70 6.35 1.20 1.32
C ILE A 70 7.73 0.70 0.93
N LEU A 71 8.67 0.80 1.87
CA LEU A 71 9.99 0.20 1.72
C LEU A 71 9.91 -1.29 2.02
N LEU A 72 10.54 -2.09 1.18
CA LEU A 72 10.54 -3.55 1.25
C LEU A 72 11.92 -4.09 1.61
N LYS A 73 11.92 -5.18 2.39
CA LYS A 73 13.08 -6.05 2.62
C LYS A 73 13.16 -7.11 1.52
#